data_AF-A0A2T2WFZ7-F1
#
_entry.id   AF-A0A2T2WFZ7-F1
#
_cell.length_a   1.000
_cell.length_b   1.000
_cell.length_c   1.000
_cell.angle_alpha   90.00
_cell.angle_beta   90.00
_cell.angle_gamma   90.00
#
_symmetry.space_group_name_H-M   'P 1'
#
loop_
_entity.id
_entity.type
_entity.pdbx_description
1 polymer ?
#
loop_
_entity_poly.entity_id
_entity_poly.type
_entity_poly.pdbx_seq_one_letter_code
_entity_poly.pdbx_strand_id
1 'polypeptide(L)'
;MATGGFQRRGIAAASGPFIFSRHTNHRRGGVVLGNRVAFGKDGSDGWRGVACRLVFRDRGNRDDVGPALSEKRRRHADIASAGALGGALVMDSLMALSGPRAWLVDLTSWQPAFESRAWAFVTPAERVRIGACLDSSERVRRLVGQLMVRSLATAMLGISWQNVSIVRDGLGKPYIREAPWLYFNLSHSGSYVLVAFARSPIGVDIERRRPIAEGFLHYALTADEYGYVIQAGDPNHREERFLRVWTRKESYFKAIGTGLTNNWRQISFASGHGPYQVCRGWRFTDWTIASEYVAAVCCGDPKTPALQHITALGIMRSLGPRPE
;
A
#
# COMPACT_ATOMS: atom_id res chain seq x y z
N MET A 1 -48.86 44.19 -14.07
CA MET A 1 -48.99 45.07 -12.88
C MET A 1 -48.07 44.49 -11.82
N ALA A 2 -46.84 45.00 -11.66
CA ALA A 2 -46.47 46.13 -10.79
C ALA A 2 -46.80 45.80 -9.30
N THR A 3 -45.92 45.86 -8.31
CA THR A 3 -44.64 46.57 -8.06
C THR A 3 -44.09 46.09 -6.71
N GLY A 4 -42.78 45.85 -6.55
CA GLY A 4 -41.88 46.72 -5.74
C GLY A 4 -41.40 45.97 -4.48
N GLY A 5 -40.19 46.13 -3.92
CA GLY A 5 -39.02 46.92 -4.28
C GLY A 5 -37.83 46.59 -3.35
N PHE A 6 -36.64 46.49 -3.95
CA PHE A 6 -35.31 46.98 -3.52
C PHE A 6 -35.05 47.42 -2.05
N GLN A 7 -33.96 46.89 -1.45
CA GLN A 7 -32.81 47.72 -1.02
C GLN A 7 -31.55 46.89 -0.66
N ARG A 8 -30.40 47.36 -1.17
CA ARG A 8 -29.02 46.99 -0.84
C ARG A 8 -28.42 47.99 0.16
N ARG A 9 -27.37 47.55 0.89
CA ARG A 9 -26.08 48.21 1.28
C ARG A 9 -25.70 47.76 2.71
N GLY A 10 -24.43 47.55 3.10
CA GLY A 10 -23.19 48.03 2.50
C GLY A 10 -21.92 47.31 3.03
N ILE A 11 -20.81 47.79 2.50
CA ILE A 11 -19.41 47.36 2.64
C ILE A 11 -18.75 48.15 3.78
N ALA A 12 -17.79 47.54 4.49
CA ALA A 12 -16.66 48.28 5.05
C ALA A 12 -15.41 47.37 5.18
N ALA A 13 -14.29 47.86 4.65
CA ALA A 13 -12.94 47.34 4.82
C ALA A 13 -12.20 48.16 5.88
N ALA A 14 -11.22 47.57 6.57
CA ALA A 14 -10.18 48.30 7.30
C ALA A 14 -8.89 47.47 7.39
N SER A 15 -7.77 48.18 7.34
CA SER A 15 -6.41 47.72 7.08
C SER A 15 -5.43 48.26 8.14
N GLY A 16 -4.43 47.45 8.54
CA GLY A 16 -3.12 47.86 9.10
C GLY A 16 -2.91 47.75 10.63
N PRO A 17 -1.68 47.98 11.17
CA PRO A 17 -0.42 47.22 10.95
C PRO A 17 0.46 47.01 12.24
N PHE A 18 1.64 46.36 12.10
CA PHE A 18 2.81 46.23 13.03
C PHE A 18 2.64 45.30 14.29
N ILE A 19 3.62 44.55 14.86
CA ILE A 19 5.03 44.82 15.25
C ILE A 19 5.82 43.47 15.37
N PHE A 20 7.14 43.52 15.13
CA PHE A 20 8.19 42.50 15.34
C PHE A 20 8.35 42.02 16.81
N SER A 21 8.77 40.76 17.03
CA SER A 21 9.75 40.49 18.10
C SER A 21 10.62 39.26 17.82
N ARG A 22 11.93 39.51 17.88
CA ARG A 22 13.02 38.53 17.82
C ARG A 22 13.15 37.84 19.18
N HIS A 23 13.32 36.53 19.20
CA HIS A 23 14.02 35.86 20.28
C HIS A 23 15.10 34.91 19.73
N THR A 24 16.31 35.47 19.64
CA THR A 24 17.56 34.73 19.70
C THR A 24 18.34 35.26 20.89
N ASN A 25 18.56 34.44 21.92
CA ASN A 25 19.88 34.37 22.55
C ASN A 25 20.05 33.16 23.48
N HIS A 26 21.12 32.43 23.20
CA HIS A 26 22.10 31.81 24.10
C HIS A 26 21.66 31.22 25.47
N ARG A 27 22.00 29.94 25.69
CA ARG A 27 23.29 29.55 26.29
C ARG A 27 23.48 28.02 26.36
N ARG A 28 24.69 27.63 25.88
CA ARG A 28 25.64 26.65 26.46
C ARG A 28 25.25 25.16 26.52
N GLY A 29 26.02 24.39 25.77
CA GLY A 29 26.19 22.95 25.94
C GLY A 29 27.00 22.35 24.80
N GLY A 30 28.21 22.86 24.57
CA GLY A 30 29.12 22.27 23.59
C GLY A 30 29.69 20.96 24.11
N VAL A 31 29.73 19.94 23.25
CA VAL A 31 30.85 18.99 23.17
C VAL A 31 31.11 18.75 21.69
N VAL A 32 32.22 19.30 21.21
CA VAL A 32 32.88 18.90 19.96
C VAL A 32 33.63 17.61 20.27
N LEU A 33 33.48 16.60 19.44
CA LEU A 33 34.51 15.59 19.20
C LEU A 33 34.28 15.05 17.78
N GLY A 34 35.09 15.57 16.85
CA GLY A 34 35.19 15.00 15.52
C GLY A 34 35.87 13.64 15.57
N ASN A 35 35.73 12.89 14.47
CA ASN A 35 36.85 12.17 13.90
C ASN A 35 36.52 11.76 12.46
N ARG A 36 37.38 12.21 11.54
CA ARG A 36 37.62 11.55 10.25
C ARG A 36 38.10 10.13 10.55
N VAL A 37 37.73 9.15 9.73
CA VAL A 37 38.51 7.93 9.57
C VAL A 37 38.76 7.69 8.10
N ALA A 38 40.03 7.39 7.82
CA ALA A 38 40.68 7.32 6.52
C ALA A 38 40.30 6.07 5.71
N PHE A 39 40.49 6.17 4.39
CA PHE A 39 40.52 5.02 3.49
C PHE A 39 41.91 4.37 3.53
N GLY A 40 41.95 3.07 3.80
CA GLY A 40 43.11 2.21 3.57
C GLY A 40 42.69 1.02 2.71
N LYS A 41 43.40 0.80 1.60
CA LYS A 41 43.38 -0.47 0.86
C LYS A 41 44.31 -1.43 1.60
N ASP A 42 43.86 -2.65 1.85
CA ASP A 42 44.73 -3.82 1.88
C ASP A 42 43.96 -5.02 1.31
N GLY A 43 44.67 -5.79 0.47
CA GLY A 43 44.17 -6.98 -0.18
C GLY A 43 44.19 -8.21 0.74
N SER A 44 43.68 -9.31 0.19
CA SER A 44 43.53 -10.66 0.74
C SER A 44 42.30 -10.93 1.63
N ASP A 45 41.38 -11.67 1.01
CA ASP A 45 40.60 -12.80 1.53
C ASP A 45 39.92 -12.75 2.92
N GLY A 46 38.59 -12.85 2.87
CA GLY A 46 37.79 -13.52 3.92
C GLY A 46 37.04 -12.59 4.88
N TRP A 47 35.72 -12.49 4.72
CA TRP A 47 34.86 -11.83 5.72
C TRP A 47 34.68 -12.75 6.94
N ARG A 48 35.27 -12.36 8.09
CA ARG A 48 34.89 -12.82 9.44
C ARG A 48 34.07 -11.72 10.14
N GLY A 49 32.98 -12.12 10.80
CA GLY A 49 32.03 -11.20 11.44
C GLY A 49 32.50 -10.62 12.77
N VAL A 50 32.04 -9.41 13.09
CA VAL A 50 32.14 -8.79 14.42
C VAL A 50 30.75 -8.30 14.83
N ALA A 51 30.29 -8.74 16.01
CA ALA A 51 29.03 -8.34 16.62
C ALA A 51 29.24 -7.17 17.58
N CYS A 52 28.39 -6.14 17.53
CA CYS A 52 28.33 -5.08 18.54
C CYS A 52 26.91 -4.97 19.12
N ARG A 53 26.83 -5.00 20.45
CA ARG A 53 25.62 -4.95 21.29
C ARG A 53 25.50 -3.54 21.89
N LEU A 54 24.33 -2.90 21.81
CA LEU A 54 24.06 -1.61 22.47
C LEU A 54 22.76 -1.69 23.31
N VAL A 55 22.89 -1.29 24.57
CA VAL A 55 21.82 -1.23 25.60
C VAL A 55 21.39 0.22 25.76
N PHE A 56 20.07 0.48 25.90
CA PHE A 56 19.58 1.79 26.34
C PHE A 56 18.48 1.69 27.40
N ARG A 57 18.70 2.46 28.47
CA ARG A 57 17.91 2.65 29.70
C ARG A 57 16.83 3.71 29.47
N ASP A 58 15.71 3.55 30.17
CA ASP A 58 14.48 4.33 30.04
C ASP A 58 14.30 5.33 31.21
N ARG A 59 13.71 6.49 30.92
CA ARG A 59 12.91 7.33 31.85
C ARG A 59 11.97 8.20 31.02
N GLY A 60 10.67 8.06 31.24
CA GLY A 60 9.62 8.77 30.51
C GLY A 60 9.00 9.95 31.26
N ASN A 61 7.99 10.56 30.63
CA ASN A 61 6.72 10.97 31.26
C ASN A 61 5.63 11.18 30.18
N ARG A 62 4.36 10.97 30.55
CA ARG A 62 3.11 11.09 29.76
C ARG A 62 2.71 12.57 29.60
N ASP A 63 1.90 13.05 28.64
CA ASP A 63 0.49 12.72 28.33
C ASP A 63 0.08 13.12 26.88
N ASP A 64 -1.09 12.62 26.45
CA ASP A 64 -2.05 13.13 25.43
C ASP A 64 -2.20 12.55 23.98
N VAL A 65 -3.38 11.92 23.78
CA VAL A 65 -4.31 11.76 22.62
C VAL A 65 -3.92 11.05 21.29
N GLY A 66 -4.51 9.85 21.08
CA GLY A 66 -4.94 9.25 19.78
C GLY A 66 -3.90 8.41 18.98
N PRO A 67 -4.19 7.16 18.55
CA PRO A 67 -3.18 6.34 17.88
C PRO A 67 -3.09 6.73 16.39
N ALA A 68 -2.29 7.75 16.11
CA ALA A 68 -1.38 7.68 14.98
C ALA A 68 -0.50 6.42 15.17
N LEU A 69 -0.28 5.66 14.10
CA LEU A 69 0.77 4.63 14.07
C LEU A 69 2.14 5.32 14.03
N SER A 70 2.53 5.92 15.15
CA SER A 70 3.91 6.27 15.46
C SER A 70 4.32 5.50 16.73
N GLU A 71 5.28 4.60 16.54
CA GLU A 71 6.09 3.92 17.56
C GLU A 71 5.37 3.19 18.70
N LYS A 72 5.18 1.88 18.50
CA LYS A 72 5.34 0.90 19.60
C LYS A 72 6.55 0.00 19.34
N ARG A 73 7.60 0.33 20.09
CA ARG A 73 8.88 -0.35 20.27
C ARG A 73 8.74 -1.84 20.65
N ARG A 74 9.76 -2.59 20.20
CA ARG A 74 10.48 -3.68 20.90
C ARG A 74 9.63 -4.83 21.45
N ARG A 75 9.64 -5.95 20.72
CA ARG A 75 10.01 -7.29 21.22
C ARG A 75 10.44 -8.17 20.03
N HIS A 76 11.46 -8.98 20.28
CA HIS A 76 12.17 -9.92 19.39
C HIS A 76 13.26 -9.30 18.51
N ALA A 77 14.37 -8.95 19.16
CA ALA A 77 15.68 -9.28 18.63
C ALA A 77 15.94 -10.74 19.00
N ASP A 78 15.93 -11.61 17.99
CA ASP A 78 16.66 -12.89 17.91
C ASP A 78 16.29 -13.55 16.57
N ILE A 79 16.85 -13.05 15.46
CA ILE A 79 17.01 -13.84 14.22
C ILE A 79 18.37 -13.46 13.63
N ALA A 80 19.44 -13.86 14.31
CA ALA A 80 20.73 -14.04 13.69
C ALA A 80 20.80 -15.47 13.15
N SER A 81 21.30 -15.60 11.92
CA SER A 81 21.66 -16.84 11.22
C SER A 81 20.58 -17.92 11.07
N ALA A 82 19.88 -17.90 9.94
CA ALA A 82 19.55 -19.11 9.18
C ALA A 82 19.19 -18.70 7.74
N GLY A 83 19.76 -19.41 6.76
CA GLY A 83 19.34 -19.30 5.36
C GLY A 83 17.86 -19.69 5.20
N ALA A 84 17.26 -19.20 4.12
CA ALA A 84 15.83 -19.23 3.83
C ALA A 84 15.01 -18.25 4.69
N LEU A 85 14.24 -17.40 4.02
CA LEU A 85 13.02 -16.87 4.63
C LEU A 85 12.26 -18.07 5.20
N GLY A 86 12.22 -18.17 6.53
CA GLY A 86 11.80 -19.39 7.23
C GLY A 86 10.46 -19.87 6.70
N GLY A 87 10.49 -20.96 5.94
CA GLY A 87 9.31 -21.61 5.38
C GLY A 87 8.26 -21.90 6.46
N ALA A 88 8.67 -22.12 7.71
CA ALA A 88 7.77 -22.35 8.85
C ALA A 88 6.87 -21.14 9.19
N LEU A 89 7.37 -19.90 9.22
CA LEU A 89 6.57 -18.71 9.58
C LEU A 89 5.51 -18.36 8.52
N VAL A 90 5.83 -18.64 7.26
CA VAL A 90 4.93 -18.45 6.12
C VAL A 90 3.94 -19.62 6.07
N MET A 91 4.39 -20.86 6.26
CA MET A 91 3.55 -22.06 6.18
C MET A 91 2.56 -22.21 7.35
N ASP A 92 2.96 -21.91 8.59
CA ASP A 92 2.05 -21.89 9.76
C ASP A 92 0.99 -20.79 9.63
N SER A 93 1.34 -19.65 9.02
CA SER A 93 0.40 -18.56 8.74
C SER A 93 -0.54 -18.82 7.56
N LEU A 94 -0.27 -19.84 6.73
CA LEU A 94 -0.97 -20.12 5.47
C LEU A 94 -1.86 -21.35 5.54
N MET A 95 -1.41 -22.40 6.23
CA MET A 95 -2.24 -23.55 6.60
C MET A 95 -3.40 -23.12 7.52
N ALA A 96 -3.25 -21.97 8.18
CA ALA A 96 -4.29 -21.26 8.89
C ALA A 96 -4.58 -19.89 8.24
N LEU A 97 -4.97 -19.82 6.95
CA LEU A 97 -5.77 -18.70 6.45
C LEU A 97 -7.10 -18.66 7.20
N SER A 98 -7.02 -18.26 8.46
CA SER A 98 -8.15 -18.10 9.35
C SER A 98 -9.00 -16.92 8.88
N GLY A 99 -8.48 -16.04 8.03
CA GLY A 99 -9.16 -14.95 7.34
C GLY A 99 -8.31 -14.42 6.17
N PRO A 100 -8.71 -13.30 5.55
CA PRO A 100 -7.99 -12.70 4.43
C PRO A 100 -6.64 -12.11 4.88
N ARG A 101 -5.67 -12.06 3.98
CA ARG A 101 -4.34 -11.45 4.23
C ARG A 101 -3.92 -10.59 3.05
N ALA A 102 -3.23 -9.50 3.35
CA ALA A 102 -2.71 -8.57 2.36
C ALA A 102 -1.23 -8.26 2.60
N TRP A 103 -0.52 -7.96 1.53
CA TRP A 103 0.88 -7.61 1.49
C TRP A 103 1.07 -6.33 0.71
N LEU A 104 1.68 -5.33 1.36
CA LEU A 104 2.09 -4.09 0.75
C LEU A 104 3.60 -4.17 0.48
N VAL A 105 3.95 -4.12 -0.80
CA VAL A 105 5.32 -4.12 -1.27
C VAL A 105 5.78 -2.71 -1.54
N ASP A 106 6.82 -2.29 -0.84
CA ASP A 106 7.47 -0.98 -0.99
C ASP A 106 8.64 -1.05 -1.99
N LEU A 107 8.49 -0.29 -3.08
CA LEU A 107 9.44 -0.17 -4.18
C LEU A 107 10.30 1.10 -4.11
N THR A 108 10.24 1.89 -3.04
CA THR A 108 11.08 3.09 -2.87
C THR A 108 12.57 2.79 -2.95
N SER A 109 12.98 1.56 -2.58
CA SER A 109 14.36 1.07 -2.66
C SER A 109 14.65 0.17 -3.86
N TRP A 110 13.80 0.18 -4.90
CA TRP A 110 13.99 -0.64 -6.10
C TRP A 110 15.24 -0.22 -6.88
N GLN A 111 16.02 -1.20 -7.35
CA GLN A 111 17.29 -0.98 -8.04
C GLN A 111 17.31 -1.71 -9.40
N PRO A 112 18.01 -1.18 -10.43
CA PRO A 112 18.12 -1.86 -11.73
C PRO A 112 18.67 -3.29 -11.64
N ALA A 113 19.58 -3.56 -10.70
CA ALA A 113 20.09 -4.91 -10.46
C ALA A 113 19.01 -5.90 -10.00
N PHE A 114 18.00 -5.42 -9.26
CA PHE A 114 16.85 -6.24 -8.88
C PHE A 114 15.98 -6.57 -10.08
N GLU A 115 15.74 -5.60 -10.97
CA GLU A 115 14.93 -5.80 -12.17
C GLU A 115 15.53 -6.88 -13.09
N SER A 116 16.81 -6.79 -13.41
CA SER A 116 17.49 -7.79 -14.24
C SER A 116 17.38 -9.20 -13.67
N ARG A 117 17.48 -9.35 -12.34
CA ARG A 117 17.29 -10.64 -11.66
C ARG A 117 15.82 -11.06 -11.67
N ALA A 118 14.89 -10.15 -11.40
CA ALA A 118 13.45 -10.41 -11.31
C ALA A 118 12.88 -10.97 -12.62
N TRP A 119 13.36 -10.48 -13.78
CA TRP A 119 12.95 -11.01 -15.08
C TRP A 119 13.26 -12.51 -15.28
N ALA A 120 14.28 -13.04 -14.60
CA ALA A 120 14.63 -14.46 -14.68
C ALA A 120 13.60 -15.39 -13.99
N PHE A 121 12.67 -14.84 -13.21
CA PHE A 121 11.70 -15.61 -12.43
C PHE A 121 10.29 -15.62 -13.04
N VAL A 122 10.06 -14.90 -14.13
CA VAL A 122 8.78 -14.94 -14.86
C VAL A 122 8.87 -15.86 -16.07
N THR A 123 7.76 -16.52 -16.38
CA THR A 123 7.61 -17.36 -17.58
C THR A 123 7.74 -16.52 -18.86
N PRO A 124 8.03 -17.14 -20.02
CA PRO A 124 8.06 -16.43 -21.30
C PRO A 124 6.77 -15.65 -21.61
N ALA A 125 5.60 -16.25 -21.33
CA ALA A 125 4.30 -15.61 -21.55
C ALA A 125 4.09 -14.39 -20.63
N GLU A 126 4.44 -14.50 -19.36
CA GLU A 126 4.43 -13.36 -18.43
C GLU A 126 5.43 -12.28 -18.85
N ARG A 127 6.61 -12.67 -19.32
CA ARG A 127 7.63 -11.74 -19.81
C ARG A 127 7.13 -10.91 -20.99
N VAL A 128 6.51 -11.53 -21.98
CA VAL A 128 5.92 -10.83 -23.12
C VAL A 128 4.83 -9.87 -22.66
N ARG A 129 3.88 -10.36 -21.84
CA ARG A 129 2.75 -9.56 -21.36
C ARG A 129 3.18 -8.35 -20.51
N ILE A 130 4.13 -8.54 -19.59
CA ILE A 130 4.62 -7.47 -18.70
C ILE A 130 5.55 -6.54 -19.49
N GLY A 131 6.39 -7.09 -20.36
CA GLY A 131 7.34 -6.37 -21.22
C GLY A 131 6.68 -5.41 -22.22
N ALA A 132 5.46 -5.71 -22.66
CA ALA A 132 4.67 -4.82 -23.53
C ALA A 132 4.27 -3.49 -22.86
N CYS A 133 4.45 -3.35 -21.55
CA CYS A 133 4.21 -2.09 -20.86
C CYS A 133 5.31 -1.06 -21.18
N LEU A 134 4.90 0.05 -21.80
CA LEU A 134 5.79 1.13 -22.22
C LEU A 134 6.37 1.91 -21.03
N ASP A 135 5.55 2.18 -20.01
CA ASP A 135 6.00 2.85 -18.79
C ASP A 135 6.86 1.91 -17.94
N SER A 136 8.11 2.30 -17.69
CA SER A 136 9.08 1.48 -16.97
C SER A 136 8.67 1.24 -15.51
N SER A 137 8.11 2.26 -14.86
CA SER A 137 7.70 2.16 -13.45
C SER A 137 6.50 1.21 -13.30
N GLU A 138 5.55 1.28 -14.21
CA GLU A 138 4.40 0.38 -14.31
C GLU A 138 4.84 -1.05 -14.62
N ARG A 139 5.78 -1.21 -15.54
CA ARG A 139 6.36 -2.51 -15.84
C ARG A 139 7.00 -3.16 -14.61
N VAL A 140 7.75 -2.39 -13.81
CA VAL A 140 8.31 -2.85 -12.54
C VAL A 140 7.22 -3.25 -11.56
N ARG A 141 6.17 -2.44 -11.36
CA ARG A 141 5.04 -2.77 -10.48
C ARG A 141 4.35 -4.06 -10.89
N ARG A 142 4.11 -4.26 -12.20
CA ARG A 142 3.53 -5.49 -12.75
C ARG A 142 4.44 -6.70 -12.56
N LEU A 143 5.74 -6.54 -12.79
CA LEU A 143 6.74 -7.58 -12.57
C LEU A 143 6.74 -8.02 -11.10
N VAL A 144 6.84 -7.06 -10.18
CA VAL A 144 6.85 -7.33 -8.74
C VAL A 144 5.53 -7.97 -8.29
N GLY A 145 4.39 -7.46 -8.75
CA GLY A 145 3.08 -8.05 -8.45
C GLY A 145 3.00 -9.51 -8.90
N GLN A 146 3.49 -9.82 -10.10
CA GLN A 146 3.54 -11.20 -10.61
C GLN A 146 4.41 -12.10 -9.73
N LEU A 147 5.61 -11.62 -9.38
CA LEU A 147 6.55 -12.36 -8.53
C LEU A 147 6.02 -12.58 -7.13
N MET A 148 5.32 -11.59 -6.56
CA MET A 148 4.73 -11.68 -5.24
C MET A 148 3.62 -12.72 -5.20
N VAL A 149 2.69 -12.69 -6.16
CA VAL A 149 1.61 -13.70 -6.26
C VAL A 149 2.21 -15.09 -6.43
N ARG A 150 3.19 -15.27 -7.31
CA ARG A 150 3.82 -16.56 -7.59
C ARG A 150 4.61 -17.10 -6.39
N SER A 151 5.34 -16.23 -5.69
CA SER A 151 6.06 -16.57 -4.45
C SER A 151 5.10 -17.02 -3.36
N LEU A 152 4.04 -16.24 -3.13
CA LEU A 152 3.01 -16.59 -2.15
C LEU A 152 2.34 -17.91 -2.52
N ALA A 153 1.89 -18.08 -3.77
CA ALA A 153 1.24 -19.30 -4.23
C ALA A 153 2.12 -20.55 -4.06
N THR A 154 3.40 -20.47 -4.43
CA THR A 154 4.41 -21.53 -4.20
C THR A 154 4.42 -21.92 -2.72
N ALA A 155 4.49 -20.93 -1.83
CA ALA A 155 4.50 -21.16 -0.39
C ALA A 155 3.17 -21.68 0.15
N MET A 156 2.01 -21.18 -0.31
CA MET A 156 0.69 -21.61 0.19
C MET A 156 0.35 -23.03 -0.22
N LEU A 157 0.75 -23.43 -1.43
CA LEU A 157 0.37 -24.71 -2.03
C LEU A 157 1.41 -25.80 -1.83
N GLY A 158 2.63 -25.45 -1.40
CA GLY A 158 3.74 -26.41 -1.27
C GLY A 158 4.17 -27.02 -2.61
N ILE A 159 3.90 -26.33 -3.72
CA ILE A 159 4.30 -26.76 -5.08
C ILE A 159 5.53 -25.98 -5.54
N SER A 160 6.29 -26.54 -6.48
CA SER A 160 7.46 -25.87 -7.03
C SER A 160 7.09 -24.58 -7.76
N TRP A 161 8.05 -23.65 -7.85
CA TRP A 161 7.86 -22.38 -8.54
C TRP A 161 7.32 -22.57 -9.95
N GLN A 162 7.86 -23.52 -10.72
CA GLN A 162 7.49 -23.82 -12.10
C GLN A 162 6.05 -24.31 -12.23
N ASN A 163 5.53 -24.99 -11.20
CA ASN A 163 4.21 -25.59 -11.20
C ASN A 163 3.07 -24.63 -10.82
N VAL A 164 3.38 -23.37 -10.47
CA VAL A 164 2.35 -22.35 -10.27
C VAL A 164 1.88 -21.82 -11.62
N SER A 165 0.60 -21.99 -11.94
CA SER A 165 0.01 -21.45 -13.17
C SER A 165 -0.98 -20.34 -12.87
N ILE A 166 -0.60 -19.11 -13.22
CA ILE A 166 -1.48 -17.94 -13.12
C ILE A 166 -2.13 -17.71 -14.48
N VAL A 167 -3.43 -17.99 -14.55
CA VAL A 167 -4.26 -17.92 -15.75
C VAL A 167 -5.33 -16.84 -15.58
N ARG A 168 -6.02 -16.45 -16.65
CA ARG A 168 -7.13 -15.49 -16.61
C ARG A 168 -8.43 -16.16 -17.01
N ASP A 169 -9.53 -15.77 -16.37
CA ASP A 169 -10.87 -16.19 -16.76
C ASP A 169 -11.37 -15.45 -18.02
N GLY A 170 -12.60 -15.72 -18.44
CA GLY A 170 -13.22 -15.09 -19.61
C GLY A 170 -13.42 -13.58 -19.50
N LEU A 171 -13.35 -13.02 -18.28
CA LEU A 171 -13.43 -11.58 -18.01
C LEU A 171 -12.05 -10.96 -17.74
N GLY A 172 -10.99 -11.76 -17.87
CA GLY A 172 -9.61 -11.33 -17.70
C GLY A 172 -9.13 -11.31 -16.25
N LYS A 173 -9.92 -11.74 -15.25
CA LYS A 173 -9.47 -11.79 -13.85
C LYS A 173 -8.49 -12.95 -13.66
N PRO A 174 -7.30 -12.71 -13.07
CA PRO A 174 -6.32 -13.77 -12.90
C PRO A 174 -6.69 -14.70 -11.72
N TYR A 175 -6.39 -15.99 -11.86
CA TYR A 175 -6.56 -17.03 -10.84
C TYR A 175 -5.43 -18.08 -10.91
N ILE A 176 -5.22 -18.82 -9.82
CA ILE A 176 -4.24 -19.91 -9.76
C ILE A 176 -4.94 -21.21 -10.17
N ARG A 177 -4.49 -21.84 -11.26
CA ARG A 177 -5.17 -23.03 -11.80
C ARG A 177 -5.18 -24.19 -10.80
N GLU A 178 -4.08 -24.36 -10.07
CA GLU A 178 -3.90 -25.45 -9.11
C GLU A 178 -4.73 -25.26 -7.83
N ALA A 179 -5.23 -24.04 -7.57
CA ALA A 179 -6.04 -23.72 -6.41
C ALA A 179 -7.15 -22.69 -6.75
N PRO A 180 -8.20 -23.09 -7.49
CA PRO A 180 -9.29 -22.17 -7.85
C PRO A 180 -10.07 -21.62 -6.64
N TRP A 181 -9.98 -22.30 -5.49
CA TRP A 181 -10.56 -21.88 -4.21
C TRP A 181 -9.73 -20.81 -3.48
N LEU A 182 -8.50 -20.55 -3.93
CA LEU A 182 -7.59 -19.56 -3.37
C LEU A 182 -7.67 -18.29 -4.22
N TYR A 183 -8.54 -17.37 -3.80
CA TYR A 183 -8.73 -16.11 -4.49
C TYR A 183 -7.60 -15.16 -4.15
N PHE A 184 -7.13 -14.44 -5.17
CA PHE A 184 -6.20 -13.34 -4.97
C PHE A 184 -6.59 -12.13 -5.81
N ASN A 185 -6.07 -10.98 -5.41
CA ASN A 185 -6.12 -9.78 -6.22
C ASN A 185 -4.88 -8.93 -5.96
N LEU A 186 -4.53 -8.08 -6.93
CA LEU A 186 -3.44 -7.14 -6.77
C LEU A 186 -3.80 -5.80 -7.40
N SER A 187 -3.27 -4.72 -6.82
CA SER A 187 -3.32 -3.36 -7.36
C SER A 187 -1.98 -2.68 -7.08
N HIS A 188 -1.67 -1.60 -7.77
CA HIS A 188 -0.40 -0.94 -7.61
C HIS A 188 -0.51 0.54 -7.99
N SER A 189 0.17 1.41 -7.23
CA SER A 189 0.17 2.85 -7.50
C SER A 189 1.42 3.46 -6.91
N GLY A 190 2.00 4.45 -7.62
CA GLY A 190 3.27 5.08 -7.24
C GLY A 190 4.38 4.07 -6.93
N SER A 191 4.83 4.06 -5.67
CA SER A 191 5.91 3.21 -5.18
C SER A 191 5.45 1.90 -4.55
N TYR A 192 4.16 1.55 -4.64
CA TYR A 192 3.61 0.40 -3.93
C TYR A 192 2.91 -0.61 -4.85
N VAL A 193 3.03 -1.89 -4.48
CA VAL A 193 2.21 -2.98 -5.00
C VAL A 193 1.47 -3.61 -3.82
N LEU A 194 0.15 -3.69 -3.91
CA LEU A 194 -0.71 -4.33 -2.92
C LEU A 194 -1.19 -5.67 -3.48
N VAL A 195 -1.02 -6.76 -2.74
CA VAL A 195 -1.49 -8.10 -3.09
C VAL A 195 -2.31 -8.65 -1.93
N ALA A 196 -3.43 -9.30 -2.18
CA ALA A 196 -4.18 -10.00 -1.13
C ALA A 196 -4.67 -11.37 -1.56
N PHE A 197 -4.84 -12.25 -0.57
CA PHE A 197 -5.32 -13.62 -0.71
C PHE A 197 -6.43 -13.91 0.30
N ALA A 198 -7.40 -14.73 -0.10
CA ALA A 198 -8.50 -15.19 0.75
C ALA A 198 -9.11 -16.52 0.24
N ARG A 199 -9.90 -17.18 1.09
CA ARG A 199 -10.72 -18.36 0.71
C ARG A 199 -12.10 -17.99 0.15
N SER A 200 -12.39 -16.70 0.04
CA SER A 200 -13.57 -16.14 -0.60
C SER A 200 -13.12 -15.09 -1.61
N PRO A 201 -13.96 -14.68 -2.57
CA PRO A 201 -13.53 -13.69 -3.54
C PRO A 201 -13.06 -12.41 -2.84
N ILE A 202 -11.96 -11.87 -3.36
CA ILE A 202 -11.28 -10.70 -2.81
C ILE A 202 -10.89 -9.76 -3.95
N GLY A 203 -10.92 -8.47 -3.66
CA GLY A 203 -10.43 -7.41 -4.52
C GLY A 203 -9.69 -6.38 -3.70
N VAL A 204 -8.65 -5.78 -4.27
CA VAL A 204 -7.85 -4.74 -3.63
C VAL A 204 -7.66 -3.58 -4.56
N ASP A 205 -7.54 -2.40 -3.99
CA ASP A 205 -7.12 -1.23 -4.72
C ASP A 205 -6.20 -0.33 -3.89
N ILE A 206 -5.28 0.36 -4.56
CA ILE A 206 -4.37 1.33 -3.94
C ILE A 206 -4.17 2.48 -4.92
N GLU A 207 -4.31 3.69 -4.42
CA GLU A 207 -4.14 4.91 -5.20
C GLU A 207 -3.27 5.94 -4.47
N ARG A 208 -2.33 6.52 -5.22
CA ARG A 208 -1.55 7.66 -4.77
C ARG A 208 -2.42 8.91 -4.82
N ARG A 209 -2.37 9.68 -3.75
CA ARG A 209 -2.91 11.03 -3.65
C ARG A 209 -2.39 11.91 -4.78
N ARG A 210 -3.34 12.54 -5.49
CA ARG A 210 -3.10 13.44 -6.61
C ARG A 210 -4.31 14.35 -6.78
N PRO A 211 -4.12 15.59 -7.27
CA PRO A 211 -5.24 16.46 -7.60
C PRO A 211 -6.23 15.78 -8.55
N ILE A 212 -7.52 15.87 -8.22
CA ILE A 212 -8.60 15.28 -9.01
C ILE A 212 -9.40 16.39 -9.66
N ALA A 213 -9.55 16.32 -10.98
CA ALA A 213 -10.37 17.26 -11.72
C ALA A 213 -11.84 17.12 -11.31
N GLU A 214 -12.52 18.24 -11.10
CA GLU A 214 -13.92 18.27 -10.67
C GLU A 214 -14.85 17.53 -11.64
N GLY A 215 -14.62 17.66 -12.95
CA GLY A 215 -15.36 16.90 -13.96
C GLY A 215 -15.25 15.39 -13.79
N PHE A 216 -14.12 14.89 -13.29
CA PHE A 216 -13.96 13.46 -13.01
C PHE A 216 -14.74 13.02 -11.78
N LEU A 217 -14.88 13.88 -10.76
CA LEU A 217 -15.74 13.60 -9.61
C LEU A 217 -17.19 13.38 -10.05
N HIS A 218 -17.71 14.27 -10.92
CA HIS A 218 -19.06 14.13 -11.46
C HIS A 218 -19.24 12.87 -12.31
N TYR A 219 -18.21 12.42 -13.01
CA TYR A 219 -18.24 11.21 -13.82
C TYR A 219 -18.22 9.94 -12.95
N ALA A 220 -17.34 9.90 -11.95
CA ALA A 220 -17.03 8.71 -11.15
C ALA A 220 -18.02 8.45 -9.99
N LEU A 221 -18.66 9.50 -9.47
CA LEU A 221 -19.45 9.43 -8.24
C LEU A 221 -20.96 9.41 -8.50
N THR A 222 -21.67 8.75 -7.58
CA THR A 222 -23.11 8.94 -7.36
C THR A 222 -23.37 10.31 -6.72
N ALA A 223 -24.63 10.74 -6.69
CA ALA A 223 -25.00 12.01 -6.04
C ALA A 223 -24.62 12.01 -4.54
N ASP A 224 -24.88 10.91 -3.83
CA ASP A 224 -24.57 10.77 -2.40
C ASP A 224 -23.06 10.81 -2.14
N GLU A 225 -22.27 10.10 -2.96
CA GLU A 225 -20.81 10.12 -2.86
C GLU A 225 -20.22 11.48 -3.19
N TYR A 226 -20.76 12.16 -4.19
CA TYR A 226 -20.36 13.51 -4.52
C TYR A 226 -20.62 14.46 -3.34
N GLY A 227 -21.82 14.37 -2.73
CA GLY A 227 -22.15 15.12 -1.52
C GLY A 227 -21.18 14.83 -0.37
N TYR A 228 -20.89 13.56 -0.10
CA TYR A 228 -19.92 13.14 0.91
C TYR A 228 -18.52 13.71 0.67
N VAL A 229 -18.05 13.72 -0.58
CA VAL A 229 -16.75 14.26 -0.97
C VAL A 229 -16.71 15.78 -0.75
N ILE A 230 -17.68 16.52 -1.28
CA ILE A 230 -17.68 18.00 -1.23
C ILE A 230 -17.84 18.54 0.20
N GLN A 231 -18.54 17.81 1.08
CA GLN A 231 -18.67 18.15 2.50
C GLN A 231 -17.35 18.14 3.29
N ALA A 232 -16.23 17.69 2.72
CA ALA A 232 -14.95 17.68 3.42
C ALA A 232 -14.36 19.08 3.69
N GLY A 233 -14.94 20.13 3.10
CA GLY A 233 -14.47 21.50 3.28
C GLY A 233 -13.29 21.81 2.37
N ASP A 234 -12.08 21.38 2.74
CA ASP A 234 -10.84 21.69 2.02
C ASP A 234 -10.44 20.67 0.95
N PRO A 235 -9.63 21.07 -0.06
CA PRO A 235 -9.26 20.21 -1.18
C PRO A 235 -8.54 18.91 -0.79
N ASN A 236 -7.73 18.92 0.27
CA ASN A 236 -6.96 17.74 0.68
C ASN A 236 -7.89 16.67 1.23
N HIS A 237 -8.84 17.03 2.10
CA HIS A 237 -9.82 16.08 2.61
C HIS A 237 -10.83 15.66 1.53
N ARG A 238 -11.16 16.52 0.57
CA ARG A 238 -11.99 16.13 -0.60
C ARG A 238 -11.29 15.05 -1.42
N GLU A 239 -10.01 15.23 -1.71
CA GLU A 239 -9.20 14.25 -2.43
C GLU A 239 -9.13 12.91 -1.68
N GLU A 240 -8.87 12.94 -0.37
CA GLU A 240 -8.86 11.72 0.44
C GLU A 240 -10.22 11.00 0.44
N ARG A 241 -11.32 11.74 0.65
CA ARG A 241 -12.68 11.16 0.60
C ARG A 241 -12.99 10.57 -0.76
N PHE A 242 -12.59 11.25 -1.84
CA PHE A 242 -12.76 10.72 -3.19
C PHE A 242 -12.00 9.41 -3.36
N LEU A 243 -10.71 9.37 -3.00
CA LEU A 243 -9.89 8.17 -3.16
C LEU A 243 -10.38 7.01 -2.30
N ARG A 244 -10.94 7.27 -1.11
CA ARG A 244 -11.61 6.23 -0.30
C ARG A 244 -12.80 5.62 -1.05
N VAL A 245 -13.67 6.45 -1.61
CA VAL A 245 -14.80 5.95 -2.40
C VAL A 245 -14.31 5.21 -3.65
N TRP A 246 -13.33 5.76 -4.36
CA TRP A 246 -12.76 5.19 -5.56
C TRP A 246 -12.14 3.81 -5.32
N THR A 247 -11.26 3.70 -4.34
CA THR A 247 -10.59 2.43 -4.01
C THR A 247 -11.57 1.37 -3.51
N ARG A 248 -12.63 1.75 -2.79
CA ARG A 248 -13.73 0.81 -2.45
C ARG A 248 -14.48 0.32 -3.68
N LYS A 249 -14.84 1.21 -4.61
CA LYS A 249 -15.47 0.82 -5.88
C LYS A 249 -14.59 -0.15 -6.67
N GLU A 250 -13.34 0.23 -6.89
CA GLU A 250 -12.38 -0.58 -7.63
C GLU A 250 -12.16 -1.95 -6.99
N SER A 251 -11.94 -1.98 -5.67
CA SER A 251 -11.77 -3.25 -4.95
C SER A 251 -13.03 -4.12 -5.02
N TYR A 252 -14.24 -3.54 -4.96
CA TYR A 252 -15.49 -4.29 -5.14
C TYR A 252 -15.60 -4.91 -6.54
N PHE A 253 -15.40 -4.11 -7.60
CA PHE A 253 -15.49 -4.61 -8.98
C PHE A 253 -14.39 -5.65 -9.30
N LYS A 254 -13.20 -5.47 -8.72
CA LYS A 254 -12.13 -6.48 -8.73
C LYS A 254 -12.52 -7.75 -7.98
N ALA A 255 -13.23 -7.65 -6.85
CA ALA A 255 -13.69 -8.80 -6.08
C ALA A 255 -14.71 -9.65 -6.85
N ILE A 256 -15.73 -9.03 -7.45
CA ILE A 256 -16.77 -9.74 -8.23
C ILE A 256 -16.31 -10.13 -9.64
N GLY A 257 -15.20 -9.57 -10.13
CA GLY A 257 -14.57 -9.97 -11.40
C GLY A 257 -15.22 -9.44 -12.67
N THR A 258 -16.15 -8.48 -12.56
CA THR A 258 -16.84 -7.89 -13.72
C THR A 258 -16.03 -6.81 -14.44
N GLY A 259 -14.89 -6.41 -13.87
CA GLY A 259 -14.17 -5.21 -14.30
C GLY A 259 -14.96 -3.92 -14.05
N LEU A 260 -14.35 -2.79 -14.43
CA LEU A 260 -14.97 -1.47 -14.38
C LEU A 260 -15.89 -1.32 -15.61
N THR A 261 -17.07 -1.94 -15.56
CA THR A 261 -18.13 -1.66 -16.54
C THR A 261 -18.82 -0.34 -16.18
N ASN A 262 -19.61 0.24 -17.10
CA ASN A 262 -20.35 1.52 -16.95
C ASN A 262 -21.38 1.56 -15.78
N ASN A 263 -21.30 0.62 -14.84
CA ASN A 263 -22.25 0.38 -13.76
C ASN A 263 -21.82 1.02 -12.41
N TRP A 264 -20.65 1.66 -12.32
CA TRP A 264 -20.12 2.23 -11.06
C TRP A 264 -20.90 3.41 -10.46
N ARG A 265 -21.90 3.96 -11.16
CA ARG A 265 -22.83 4.98 -10.65
C ARG A 265 -24.13 4.38 -10.12
N GLN A 266 -24.36 3.07 -10.28
CA GLN A 266 -25.56 2.41 -9.78
C GLN A 266 -25.40 1.93 -8.33
N ILE A 267 -24.19 2.02 -7.78
CA ILE A 267 -23.87 1.58 -6.42
C ILE A 267 -23.11 2.69 -5.72
N SER A 268 -23.64 3.11 -4.58
CA SER A 268 -22.97 4.04 -3.67
C SER A 268 -22.14 3.26 -2.64
N PHE A 269 -20.91 3.70 -2.46
CA PHE A 269 -20.00 3.29 -1.38
C PHE A 269 -19.71 4.48 -0.44
N ALA A 270 -20.57 5.50 -0.49
CA ALA A 270 -20.63 6.55 0.52
C ALA A 270 -21.25 5.96 1.79
N SER A 271 -20.40 5.50 2.68
CA SER A 271 -20.79 5.14 4.03
C SER A 271 -19.61 5.40 4.95
N GLY A 272 -19.88 5.79 6.20
CA GLY A 272 -18.97 5.80 7.36
C GLY A 272 -17.64 6.57 7.27
N HIS A 273 -17.24 7.20 8.38
CA HIS A 273 -15.87 7.71 8.57
C HIS A 273 -14.87 6.63 9.04
N GLY A 274 -15.36 5.42 9.32
CA GLY A 274 -14.55 4.33 9.85
C GLY A 274 -13.80 3.53 8.78
N PRO A 275 -12.66 2.90 9.14
CA PRO A 275 -11.82 2.12 8.23
C PRO A 275 -12.41 0.76 7.85
N TYR A 276 -13.56 0.36 8.42
CA TYR A 276 -14.23 -0.90 8.14
C TYR A 276 -15.70 -0.68 7.80
N GLN A 277 -16.19 -1.29 6.72
CA GLN A 277 -17.56 -1.09 6.23
C GLN A 277 -18.18 -2.37 5.68
N VAL A 278 -19.51 -2.46 5.72
CA VAL A 278 -20.27 -3.52 5.06
C VAL A 278 -21.17 -2.88 4.00
N CYS A 279 -21.00 -3.26 2.73
CA CYS A 279 -21.89 -2.83 1.65
C CYS A 279 -22.23 -4.05 0.78
N ARG A 280 -23.53 -4.29 0.54
CA ARG A 280 -24.04 -5.46 -0.24
C ARG A 280 -23.51 -6.82 0.25
N GLY A 281 -23.33 -6.99 1.55
CA GLY A 281 -22.76 -8.21 2.13
C GLY A 281 -21.24 -8.35 1.98
N TRP A 282 -20.57 -7.40 1.32
CA TRP A 282 -19.12 -7.30 1.22
C TRP A 282 -18.55 -6.45 2.34
N ARG A 283 -17.35 -6.82 2.78
CA ARG A 283 -16.60 -6.07 3.78
C ARG A 283 -15.46 -5.30 3.16
N PHE A 284 -15.34 -4.05 3.55
CA PHE A 284 -14.32 -3.12 3.13
C PHE A 284 -13.39 -2.84 4.29
N THR A 285 -12.09 -2.85 4.04
CA THR A 285 -11.07 -2.36 4.97
C THR A 285 -10.21 -1.33 4.25
N ASP A 286 -10.21 -0.09 4.74
CA ASP A 286 -9.41 0.99 4.17
C ASP A 286 -8.09 1.15 4.93
N TRP A 287 -7.05 1.50 4.19
CA TRP A 287 -5.75 1.87 4.74
C TRP A 287 -5.28 3.22 4.19
N THR A 288 -4.74 4.04 5.08
CA THR A 288 -3.93 5.20 4.71
C THR A 288 -2.46 4.79 4.82
N ILE A 289 -1.73 4.81 3.72
CA ILE A 289 -0.34 4.35 3.63
C ILE A 289 0.55 5.59 3.42
N ALA A 290 1.50 5.78 4.34
CA ALA A 290 2.47 6.89 4.32
C ALA A 290 1.84 8.30 4.13
N SER A 291 0.57 8.50 4.50
CA SER A 291 -0.24 9.72 4.25
C SER A 291 -0.43 10.14 2.77
N GLU A 292 0.25 9.47 1.84
CA GLU A 292 0.25 9.75 0.40
C GLU A 292 -0.59 8.76 -0.40
N TYR A 293 -1.06 7.67 0.20
CA TYR A 293 -1.80 6.64 -0.51
C TYR A 293 -3.05 6.23 0.27
N VAL A 294 -4.11 5.94 -0.47
CA VAL A 294 -5.34 5.34 0.04
C VAL A 294 -5.45 3.96 -0.59
N ALA A 295 -5.77 2.96 0.21
CA ALA A 295 -6.01 1.61 -0.26
C ALA A 295 -7.28 1.04 0.35
N ALA A 296 -7.90 0.10 -0.35
CA ALA A 296 -9.06 -0.64 0.13
C ALA A 296 -8.95 -2.12 -0.21
N VAL A 297 -9.47 -2.97 0.68
CA VAL A 297 -9.70 -4.39 0.43
C VAL A 297 -11.18 -4.67 0.56
N CYS A 298 -11.75 -5.30 -0.46
CA CYS A 298 -13.12 -5.82 -0.49
C CYS A 298 -13.09 -7.35 -0.41
N CYS A 299 -13.71 -7.93 0.61
CA CYS A 299 -13.74 -9.39 0.80
C CYS A 299 -15.09 -9.86 1.34
N GLY A 300 -15.50 -11.08 0.97
CA GLY A 300 -16.70 -11.73 1.53
C GLY A 300 -16.49 -12.27 2.95
N ASP A 301 -15.24 -12.49 3.35
CA ASP A 301 -14.87 -13.01 4.67
C ASP A 301 -15.14 -11.99 5.78
N PRO A 302 -15.71 -12.40 6.94
CA PRO A 302 -15.97 -11.51 8.06
C PRO A 302 -14.74 -10.91 8.74
N LYS A 303 -13.57 -11.52 8.59
CA LYS A 303 -12.36 -11.11 9.29
C LYS A 303 -11.66 -9.98 8.55
N THR A 304 -11.17 -9.02 9.31
CA THR A 304 -10.35 -7.92 8.78
C THR A 304 -9.03 -8.47 8.25
N PRO A 305 -8.62 -8.08 7.02
CA PRO A 305 -7.35 -8.51 6.47
C PRO A 305 -6.18 -7.96 7.28
N ALA A 306 -5.24 -8.84 7.64
CA ALA A 306 -3.95 -8.41 8.17
C ALA A 306 -3.08 -7.86 7.04
N LEU A 307 -2.57 -6.63 7.19
CA LEU A 307 -1.64 -6.01 6.23
C LEU A 307 -0.19 -6.23 6.66
N GLN A 308 0.60 -6.88 5.81
CA GLN A 308 2.03 -7.08 6.01
C GLN A 308 2.84 -6.18 5.08
N HIS A 309 3.82 -5.47 5.64
CA HIS A 309 4.72 -4.63 4.86
C HIS A 309 5.98 -5.40 4.45
N ILE A 310 6.37 -5.32 3.18
CA ILE A 310 7.55 -5.98 2.62
C ILE A 310 8.30 -4.99 1.74
N THR A 311 9.63 -4.97 1.82
CA THR A 311 10.46 -4.13 0.95
C THR A 311 10.80 -4.85 -0.36
N ALA A 312 11.19 -4.09 -1.38
CA ALA A 312 11.79 -4.61 -2.61
C ALA A 312 12.86 -5.68 -2.33
N LEU A 313 13.80 -5.38 -1.42
CA LEU A 313 14.85 -6.33 -1.02
C LEU A 313 14.27 -7.60 -0.36
N GLY A 314 13.19 -7.47 0.43
CA GLY A 314 12.49 -8.59 1.04
C GLY A 314 11.99 -9.60 0.00
N ILE A 315 11.35 -9.11 -1.07
CA ILE A 315 10.92 -9.97 -2.19
C ILE A 315 12.13 -10.56 -2.91
N MET A 316 13.15 -9.75 -3.22
CA MET A 316 14.31 -10.28 -3.95
C MET A 316 15.07 -11.36 -3.16
N ARG A 317 14.97 -11.36 -1.83
CA ARG A 317 15.49 -12.43 -0.97
C ARG A 317 14.57 -13.66 -0.93
N SER A 318 13.27 -13.50 -1.19
CA SER A 318 12.30 -14.62 -1.26
C SER A 318 12.37 -15.39 -2.56
N LEU A 319 12.79 -14.73 -3.63
CA LEU A 319 13.19 -15.40 -4.85
C LEU A 319 14.46 -16.21 -4.52
N GLY A 320 14.32 -17.53 -4.47
CA GLY A 320 15.42 -18.46 -4.16
C GLY A 320 16.52 -18.47 -5.23
N PRO A 321 17.22 -19.60 -5.44
CA PRO A 321 18.08 -19.74 -6.61
C PRO A 321 17.26 -19.54 -7.89
N ARG A 322 17.93 -19.13 -8.98
CA ARG A 322 17.24 -18.97 -10.27
C ARG A 322 16.55 -20.30 -10.65
N PRO A 323 15.33 -20.26 -11.19
CA PRO A 323 14.73 -21.46 -11.75
C PRO A 323 15.62 -21.93 -12.91
N GLU A 324 15.94 -23.22 -12.93
CA GLU A 324 16.54 -23.88 -14.10
C GLU A 324 15.56 -23.90 -15.28
#